data_AF-A0A8T6L036-F1
#
_entry.id   AF-A0A8T6L036-F1
#
_cell.length_a   1.000
_cell.length_b   1.000
_cell.length_c   1.000
_cell.angle_alpha   90.00
_cell.angle_beta   90.00
_cell.angle_gamma   90.00
#
_symmetry.space_group_name_H-M   'P 1'
#
loop_
_entity.id
_entity.type
_entity.pdbx_description
1 polymer ?
#
loop_
_entity_poly.entity_id
_entity_poly.type
_entity_poly.pdbx_seq_one_letter_code
_entity_poly.pdbx_strand_id
1 'polypeptide(L)'
;MNQQVNDLREEGAELFSFLDTLKDDQWRLPTPFKGRTVNWVVQHLHDADRWAVHSVTDPDGFREWRDGLDAAIPANPEPLEG
;
A
#
# COMPACT_ATOMS: atom_id res chain seq x y z
N MET A 1 -21.83 -9.27 -0.25
CA MET A 1 -20.39 -9.45 -0.54
C MET A 1 -19.97 -8.83 -1.88
N ASN A 2 -20.76 -8.90 -2.96
CA ASN A 2 -20.33 -8.39 -4.28
C ASN A 2 -20.16 -6.87 -4.38
N GLN A 3 -20.93 -6.08 -3.62
CA GLN A 3 -20.85 -4.61 -3.71
C GLN A 3 -19.47 -4.08 -3.32
N GLN A 4 -18.90 -4.54 -2.20
CA GLN A 4 -17.56 -4.12 -1.76
C GLN A 4 -16.45 -4.43 -2.77
N VAL A 5 -16.58 -5.54 -3.52
CA VAL A 5 -15.63 -5.90 -4.59
C VAL A 5 -15.80 -4.99 -5.80
N ASN A 6 -17.04 -4.57 -6.10
CA ASN A 6 -17.30 -3.60 -7.14
C ASN A 6 -16.77 -2.21 -6.76
N ASP A 7 -17.08 -1.76 -5.54
CA ASP A 7 -16.65 -0.47 -4.99
C ASP A 7 -15.12 -0.37 -5.03
N LEU A 8 -14.40 -1.38 -4.51
CA LEU A 8 -12.93 -1.39 -4.51
C LEU A 8 -12.34 -1.29 -5.93
N ARG A 9 -12.97 -1.93 -6.92
CA ARG A 9 -12.52 -1.86 -8.32
C ARG A 9 -12.75 -0.48 -8.92
N GLU A 10 -13.93 0.10 -8.66
CA GLU A 10 -14.32 1.42 -9.16
C GLU A 10 -13.43 2.51 -8.52
N GLU A 11 -13.26 2.46 -7.21
CA GLU A 11 -12.34 3.34 -6.45
C GLU A 11 -10.89 3.22 -6.98
N GLY A 12 -10.42 2.00 -7.27
CA GLY A 12 -9.09 1.79 -7.85
C GLY A 12 -8.93 2.41 -9.24
N ALA A 13 -9.97 2.34 -10.08
CA ALA A 13 -9.95 2.96 -11.41
C ALA A 13 -9.98 4.49 -11.34
N GLU A 14 -10.75 5.05 -10.40
CA GLU A 14 -10.76 6.50 -10.13
C GLU A 14 -9.40 6.97 -9.61
N LEU A 15 -8.80 6.25 -8.67
CA LEU A 15 -7.47 6.56 -8.15
C LEU A 15 -6.41 6.51 -9.26
N PHE A 16 -6.42 5.47 -10.10
CA PHE A 16 -5.52 5.37 -11.24
C PHE A 16 -5.67 6.57 -12.18
N SER A 17 -6.92 6.93 -12.52
CA SER A 17 -7.21 8.08 -13.39
C SER A 17 -6.70 9.39 -12.82
N PHE A 18 -6.77 9.57 -11.49
CA PHE A 18 -6.19 10.73 -10.81
C PHE A 18 -4.66 10.71 -10.87
N LEU A 19 -4.03 9.59 -10.55
CA LEU A 19 -2.56 9.47 -10.54
C LEU A 19 -1.94 9.69 -11.92
N ASP A 20 -2.64 9.30 -12.99
CA ASP A 20 -2.20 9.51 -14.39
C ASP A 20 -2.10 11.00 -14.76
N THR A 21 -2.75 11.89 -14.00
CA THR A 21 -2.65 13.34 -14.21
C THR A 21 -1.41 13.98 -13.57
N LEU A 22 -0.69 13.24 -12.72
CA LEU A 22 0.46 13.76 -11.98
C LEU A 22 1.72 13.82 -12.84
N LYS A 23 2.41 14.94 -12.75
CA LYS A 23 3.78 15.09 -13.28
C LYS A 23 4.79 14.42 -12.35
N ASP A 24 5.94 14.06 -12.89
CA ASP A 24 7.03 13.38 -12.16
C ASP A 24 7.45 14.10 -10.86
N ASP A 25 7.50 15.42 -10.85
CA ASP A 25 7.86 16.21 -9.67
C ASP A 25 6.78 16.18 -8.57
N GLN A 26 5.52 15.98 -8.95
CA GLN A 26 4.39 15.96 -8.02
C GLN A 26 4.35 14.71 -7.16
N TRP A 27 4.99 13.62 -7.58
CA TRP A 27 5.15 12.40 -6.78
C TRP A 27 5.90 12.63 -5.46
N ARG A 28 6.71 13.69 -5.38
CA ARG A 28 7.47 14.09 -4.18
C ARG A 28 6.71 15.03 -3.26
N LEU A 29 5.50 15.50 -3.64
CA LEU A 29 4.73 16.42 -2.81
C LEU A 29 4.25 15.74 -1.53
N PRO A 30 4.34 16.39 -0.36
CA PRO A 30 3.80 15.87 0.88
C PRO A 30 2.28 15.89 0.84
N THR A 31 1.68 14.84 1.39
CA THR A 31 0.23 14.72 1.59
C THR A 31 -0.13 15.08 3.04
N PRO A 32 -1.40 15.40 3.33
CA PRO A 32 -1.87 15.56 4.71
C PRO A 32 -1.72 14.30 5.58
N PHE A 33 -1.54 13.13 4.96
CA PHE A 33 -1.33 11.87 5.67
C PHE A 33 0.09 11.81 6.25
N LYS A 34 0.24 12.36 7.47
CA LYS A 34 1.51 12.38 8.23
C LYS A 34 2.68 13.00 7.45
N GLY A 35 2.40 13.89 6.50
CA GLY A 35 3.43 14.51 5.65
C GLY A 35 4.09 13.55 4.65
N ARG A 36 3.56 12.34 4.46
CA ARG A 36 4.13 11.36 3.52
C ARG A 36 3.95 11.83 2.09
N THR A 37 4.93 11.55 1.24
CA THR A 37 4.85 11.92 -0.18
C THR A 37 3.76 11.12 -0.88
N VAL A 38 3.26 11.63 -2.01
CA VAL A 38 2.32 10.89 -2.87
C VAL A 38 2.90 9.51 -3.23
N ASN A 39 4.18 9.47 -3.61
CA ASN A 39 4.90 8.22 -3.92
C ASN A 39 4.88 7.22 -2.75
N TRP A 40 5.15 7.69 -1.53
CA TRP A 40 5.13 6.82 -0.35
C TRP A 40 3.73 6.24 -0.12
N VAL A 41 2.68 7.06 -0.26
CA VAL A 41 1.29 6.60 -0.05
C VAL A 41 0.91 5.53 -1.07
N VAL A 42 1.24 5.73 -2.35
CA VAL A 42 0.94 4.75 -3.40
C VAL A 42 1.72 3.45 -3.21
N GLN A 43 3.00 3.52 -2.82
CA GLN A 43 3.78 2.33 -2.47
C GLN A 43 3.19 1.57 -1.29
N HIS A 44 2.75 2.28 -0.25
CA HIS A 44 2.12 1.66 0.91
C HIS A 44 0.83 0.91 0.55
N LEU A 45 0.00 1.48 -0.34
CA LEU A 45 -1.19 0.80 -0.86
C LEU A 45 -0.82 -0.44 -1.67
N HIS A 46 0.18 -0.32 -2.55
CA HIS A 46 0.66 -1.44 -3.37
C HIS A 46 1.18 -2.61 -2.52
N ASP A 47 1.91 -2.33 -1.44
CA ASP A 47 2.37 -3.37 -0.52
C ASP A 47 1.20 -4.08 0.18
N ALA A 48 0.19 -3.32 0.62
CA ALA A 48 -1.01 -3.91 1.22
C ALA A 48 -1.77 -4.82 0.24
N ASP A 49 -1.89 -4.43 -1.04
CA ASP A 49 -2.50 -5.26 -2.09
C ASP A 49 -1.74 -6.57 -2.27
N ARG A 50 -0.40 -6.52 -2.31
CA ARG A 50 0.45 -7.72 -2.42
C ARG A 50 0.25 -8.65 -1.23
N TRP A 51 0.14 -8.10 -0.03
CA TRP A 51 -0.10 -8.88 1.19
C TRP A 51 -1.48 -9.51 1.18
N ALA A 52 -2.52 -8.78 0.75
CA ALA A 52 -3.87 -9.29 0.63
C ALA A 52 -3.92 -10.48 -0.35
N VAL A 53 -3.32 -10.33 -1.54
CA VAL A 53 -3.23 -11.42 -2.53
C VAL A 53 -2.48 -12.61 -1.94
N HIS A 54 -1.30 -12.40 -1.37
CA HIS A 54 -0.49 -13.46 -0.77
C HIS A 54 -1.28 -14.23 0.30
N SER A 55 -1.98 -13.52 1.20
CA SER A 55 -2.75 -14.14 2.29
C SER A 55 -3.88 -15.06 1.81
N VAL A 56 -4.39 -14.84 0.59
CA VAL A 56 -5.46 -15.64 -0.01
C VAL A 56 -4.90 -16.74 -0.91
N THR A 57 -3.85 -16.47 -1.68
CA THR A 57 -3.31 -17.43 -2.65
C THR A 57 -2.32 -18.43 -2.04
N ASP A 58 -1.62 -18.03 -0.98
CA ASP A 58 -0.73 -18.89 -0.19
C ASP A 58 -0.80 -18.51 1.30
N PRO A 59 -1.84 -18.99 2.02
CA PRO A 59 -2.05 -18.62 3.41
C PRO A 59 -0.92 -19.07 4.36
N ASP A 60 -0.29 -20.22 4.10
CA ASP A 60 0.81 -20.73 4.92
C ASP A 60 2.08 -19.92 4.69
N GLY A 61 2.47 -19.69 3.43
CA GLY A 61 3.59 -18.83 3.09
C GLY A 61 3.42 -17.40 3.60
N PHE A 62 2.20 -16.87 3.58
CA PHE A 62 1.91 -15.56 4.17
C PHE A 62 2.14 -15.53 5.69
N ARG A 63 1.74 -16.59 6.42
CA ARG A 63 1.98 -16.69 7.87
C ARG A 63 3.47 -16.75 8.18
N GLU A 64 4.23 -17.59 7.47
CA GLU A 64 5.68 -17.70 7.65
C GLU A 64 6.39 -16.37 7.36
N TRP A 65 6.03 -15.71 6.27
CA TRP A 65 6.57 -14.39 5.91
C TRP A 65 6.25 -13.32 6.95
N ARG A 66 5.00 -13.26 7.44
CA ARG A 66 4.57 -12.30 8.47
C ARG A 66 5.30 -12.54 9.78
N ASP A 67 5.41 -13.79 10.22
CA ASP A 67 6.10 -14.13 11.46
C ASP A 67 7.62 -13.80 11.37
N GLY A 68 8.19 -13.91 10.15
CA GLY A 68 9.54 -13.43 9.86
C GLY A 68 9.70 -11.90 9.87
N LEU A 69 8.65 -11.14 9.50
CA LEU A 69 8.64 -9.67 9.60
C LEU A 69 8.60 -9.18 11.05
N ASP A 70 7.75 -9.78 11.89
CA ASP A 70 7.63 -9.41 13.32
C ASP A 70 8.97 -9.60 14.06
N ALA A 71 9.77 -10.58 13.64
CA ALA A 71 11.12 -10.80 14.16
C ALA A 71 12.15 -9.74 13.69
N ALA A 72 11.88 -9.04 12.59
CA ALA A 72 12.79 -8.10 11.95
C ALA A 72 12.44 -6.62 12.18
N ILE A 73 11.20 -6.30 12.59
CA ILE A 73 10.77 -4.93 12.89
C ILE A 73 11.23 -4.58 14.32
N PRO A 74 12.14 -3.61 14.52
CA PRO A 74 12.48 -3.15 15.86
C PRO A 74 11.22 -2.55 16.52
N ALA A 75 11.10 -2.70 17.84
CA ALA A 75 9.93 -2.26 18.63
C ALA A 75 9.57 -0.77 18.46
N ASN A 76 10.46 0.03 17.85
CA ASN A 76 10.22 1.40 17.45
C ASN A 76 10.85 1.64 16.06
N PRO A 77 10.13 1.39 14.96
CA PRO A 77 10.68 1.61 13.63
C PRO A 77 10.80 3.10 13.37
N GLU A 78 12.00 3.54 12.95
CA GLU A 78 12.20 4.88 12.40
C GLU A 78 11.23 5.10 11.22
N PRO A 79 10.73 6.33 10.99
CA PRO A 79 9.96 6.63 9.80
C PRO A 79 10.72 6.14 8.56
N LEU A 80 10.11 5.28 7.74
CA LEU A 80 10.68 4.93 6.44
C LEU A 80 10.83 6.23 5.64
N GLU A 81 12.07 6.70 5.53
CA GLU A 81 12.45 7.79 4.63
C GLU A 81 12.36 7.23 3.21
N GLY A 82 11.41 7.78 2.44
CA GLY A 82 11.21 7.45 1.03
C GLY A 82 12.03 8.34 0.11
#